data_AF-A0A9W3KM85-F1
#
_entry.id   AF-A0A9W3KM85-F1
#
_cell.length_a   1.000
_cell.length_b   1.000
_cell.length_c   1.000
_cell.angle_alpha   90.00
_cell.angle_beta   90.00
_cell.angle_gamma   90.00
#
_symmetry.space_group_name_H-M   'P 1'
#
loop_
_entity.id
_entity.type
_entity.pdbx_description
1 polymer ?
#
loop_
_entity_poly.entity_id
_entity_poly.type
_entity_poly.pdbx_seq_one_letter_code
_entity_poly.pdbx_strand_id
1 'polypeptide(L)'
;MEAIAVNQDSMLQKAMDKWEHMSQDASFRQAYEAREKILMDEAAGIAHALNKGKEEGIQEGIQKGLEKGVQQGKCQMILGMHRLQVPMKTIAKASELTIEEVKKIIEQA
;
A
#
# COMPACT_ATOMS: atom_id res chain seq x y z
N MET A 1 48.98 -15.39 -4.40
CA MET A 1 49.21 -16.35 -3.30
C MET A 1 47.85 -16.61 -2.64
N GLU A 2 46.94 -17.32 -3.33
CA GLU A 2 45.59 -17.67 -2.82
C GLU A 2 45.15 -19.07 -3.29
N ALA A 3 46.08 -19.88 -3.81
CA ALA A 3 45.78 -21.23 -4.30
C ALA A 3 46.00 -22.32 -3.22
N ILE A 4 46.25 -21.94 -1.97
CA ILE A 4 46.66 -22.88 -0.91
C ILE A 4 45.82 -22.63 0.35
N ALA A 5 44.55 -23.01 0.30
CA ALA A 5 43.71 -23.23 1.48
C ALA A 5 42.48 -24.12 1.19
N VAL A 6 42.19 -24.45 -0.07
CA VAL A 6 41.05 -25.31 -0.43
C VAL A 6 41.32 -26.81 -0.18
N ASN A 7 42.57 -27.19 0.11
CA ASN A 7 43.01 -28.59 0.11
C ASN A 7 43.25 -29.22 1.51
N GLN A 8 42.71 -28.66 2.59
CA GLN A 8 42.93 -29.20 3.94
C GLN A 8 41.67 -29.62 4.70
N ASP A 9 40.48 -29.49 4.13
CA ASP A 9 39.28 -30.01 4.76
C ASP A 9 38.66 -31.12 3.90
N SER A 10 38.95 -32.37 4.24
CA SER A 10 38.41 -33.54 3.51
C SER A 10 36.88 -33.59 3.56
N MET A 11 36.25 -32.94 4.57
CA MET A 11 34.80 -32.78 4.58
C MET A 11 34.32 -31.80 3.52
N LEU A 12 35.04 -30.70 3.28
CA LEU A 12 34.68 -29.72 2.28
C LEU A 12 34.77 -30.30 0.86
N GLN A 13 35.85 -31.02 0.53
CA GLN A 13 35.97 -31.70 -0.77
C GLN A 13 34.89 -32.77 -0.97
N LYS A 14 34.63 -33.63 0.04
CA LYS A 14 33.56 -34.64 -0.04
C LYS A 14 32.17 -34.00 -0.20
N ALA A 15 31.94 -32.85 0.43
CA ALA A 15 30.70 -32.11 0.27
C ALA A 15 30.57 -31.52 -1.14
N MET A 16 31.65 -30.98 -1.71
CA MET A 16 31.69 -30.44 -3.07
C MET A 16 31.48 -31.52 -4.13
N ASP A 17 32.17 -32.65 -4.04
CA ASP A 17 32.02 -33.77 -5.00
C ASP A 17 30.59 -34.36 -4.95
N LYS A 18 30.06 -34.52 -3.73
CA LYS A 18 28.67 -34.99 -3.55
C LYS A 18 27.66 -33.99 -4.12
N TRP A 19 27.91 -32.69 -3.93
CA TRP A 19 27.07 -31.63 -4.48
C TRP A 19 27.16 -31.56 -6.01
N GLU A 20 28.34 -31.73 -6.59
CA GLU A 20 28.53 -31.78 -8.04
C GLU A 20 27.81 -33.00 -8.65
N HIS A 21 27.90 -34.15 -8.02
CA HIS A 21 27.19 -35.35 -8.46
C HIS A 21 25.66 -35.21 -8.34
N MET A 22 25.16 -34.65 -7.23
CA MET A 22 23.74 -34.39 -7.04
C MET A 22 23.21 -33.31 -7.99
N SER A 23 23.99 -32.27 -8.31
CA SER A 23 23.56 -31.21 -9.23
C SER A 23 23.53 -31.65 -10.69
N GLN A 24 24.26 -32.71 -11.05
CA GLN A 24 24.19 -33.37 -12.35
C GLN A 24 23.01 -34.36 -12.47
N ASP A 25 22.40 -34.79 -11.36
CA ASP A 25 21.18 -35.61 -11.35
C ASP A 25 19.96 -34.77 -11.72
N ALA A 26 19.32 -35.12 -12.83
CA ALA A 26 18.14 -34.44 -13.35
C ALA A 26 16.97 -34.44 -12.35
N SER A 27 16.79 -35.51 -11.56
CA SER A 27 15.70 -35.60 -10.58
C SER A 27 15.94 -34.64 -9.41
N PHE A 28 17.17 -34.54 -8.94
CA PHE A 28 17.53 -33.61 -7.86
C PHE A 28 17.37 -32.16 -8.31
N ARG A 29 17.80 -31.83 -9.54
CA ARG A 29 17.61 -30.49 -10.11
C ARG A 29 16.14 -30.12 -10.21
N GLN A 30 15.30 -31.02 -10.72
CA GLN A 30 13.85 -30.81 -10.81
C GLN A 30 13.20 -30.58 -9.44
N ALA A 31 13.59 -31.36 -8.42
CA ALA A 31 13.08 -31.17 -7.06
C ALA A 31 13.49 -29.81 -6.46
N TYR A 32 14.73 -29.38 -6.73
CA TYR A 32 15.23 -28.07 -6.33
C TYR A 32 14.47 -26.93 -7.03
N GLU A 33 14.36 -26.98 -8.37
CA GLU A 33 13.63 -25.99 -9.17
C GLU A 33 12.15 -25.92 -8.77
N ALA A 34 11.50 -27.06 -8.50
CA ALA A 34 10.12 -27.09 -8.04
C ALA A 34 9.95 -26.40 -6.68
N ARG A 35 10.90 -26.63 -5.75
CA ARG A 35 10.91 -25.96 -4.45
C ARG A 35 11.15 -24.46 -4.60
N GLU A 36 12.12 -24.07 -5.42
CA GLU A 36 12.41 -22.67 -5.70
C GLU A 36 11.20 -21.97 -6.29
N LYS A 37 10.52 -22.61 -7.25
CA LYS A 37 9.27 -22.09 -7.83
C LYS A 37 8.21 -21.83 -6.78
N ILE A 38 7.99 -22.76 -5.84
CA ILE A 38 7.01 -22.57 -4.75
C ILE A 38 7.37 -21.34 -3.92
N LEU A 39 8.64 -21.20 -3.53
CA LEU A 39 9.10 -20.04 -2.75
C LEU A 39 8.93 -18.72 -3.52
N MET A 40 9.18 -18.73 -4.83
CA MET A 40 8.98 -17.56 -5.69
C MET A 40 7.50 -17.20 -5.83
N ASP A 41 6.63 -18.20 -6.03
CA ASP A 41 5.18 -18.01 -6.12
C ASP A 41 4.63 -17.44 -4.78
N GLU A 42 5.08 -17.95 -3.64
CA GLU A 42 4.74 -17.43 -2.31
C GLU A 42 5.20 -15.99 -2.13
N ALA A 43 6.46 -15.69 -2.46
CA ALA A 43 7.03 -14.33 -2.37
C ALA A 43 6.27 -13.35 -3.29
N ALA A 44 5.93 -13.77 -4.51
CA ALA A 44 5.14 -12.99 -5.44
C ALA A 44 3.73 -12.72 -4.91
N GLY A 45 3.09 -13.73 -4.30
CA GLY A 45 1.79 -13.59 -3.66
C GLY A 45 1.80 -12.55 -2.53
N ILE A 46 2.81 -12.60 -1.66
CA ILE A 46 3.00 -11.63 -0.58
C ILE A 46 3.23 -10.23 -1.13
N ALA A 47 4.14 -10.08 -2.10
CA ALA A 47 4.43 -8.79 -2.72
C ALA A 47 3.20 -8.19 -3.40
N HIS A 48 2.41 -9.01 -4.09
CA HIS A 48 1.16 -8.59 -4.71
C HIS A 48 0.15 -8.11 -3.67
N ALA A 49 -0.07 -8.86 -2.59
CA ALA A 49 -0.98 -8.50 -1.52
C ALA A 49 -0.58 -7.17 -0.84
N LEU A 50 0.70 -6.97 -0.55
CA LEU A 50 1.21 -5.74 0.03
C LEU A 50 1.03 -4.53 -0.90
N ASN A 51 1.36 -4.69 -2.18
CA ASN A 51 1.19 -3.62 -3.17
C ASN A 51 -0.28 -3.25 -3.35
N LYS A 52 -1.17 -4.25 -3.44
CA LYS A 52 -2.61 -4.04 -3.56
C LYS A 52 -3.17 -3.33 -2.32
N GLY A 53 -2.82 -3.79 -1.12
CA GLY A 53 -3.28 -3.16 0.12
C GLY A 53 -2.78 -1.72 0.27
N LYS A 54 -1.54 -1.44 -0.16
CA LYS A 54 -1.01 -0.06 -0.19
C LYS A 54 -1.77 0.82 -1.17
N GLU A 55 -2.01 0.34 -2.39
CA GLU A 55 -2.75 1.09 -3.40
C GLU A 55 -4.19 1.39 -2.93
N GLU A 56 -4.91 0.37 -2.46
CA GLU A 56 -6.27 0.53 -1.93
C GLU A 56 -6.31 1.51 -0.76
N GLY A 57 -5.36 1.42 0.18
CA GLY A 57 -5.28 2.34 1.31
C GLY A 57 -4.99 3.78 0.91
N ILE A 58 -4.16 4.00 -0.12
CA ILE A 58 -3.89 5.34 -0.66
C ILE A 58 -5.15 5.89 -1.33
N GLN A 59 -5.80 5.11 -2.20
CA GLN A 59 -7.01 5.54 -2.90
C GLN A 59 -8.14 5.89 -1.92
N GLU A 60 -8.39 5.02 -0.93
CA GLU A 60 -9.39 5.27 0.11
C GLU A 60 -9.05 6.50 0.95
N GLY A 61 -7.76 6.67 1.30
CA GLY A 61 -7.28 7.84 2.03
C GLY A 61 -7.49 9.15 1.27
N ILE A 62 -7.18 9.16 -0.04
CA ILE A 62 -7.38 10.32 -0.92
C ILE A 62 -8.88 10.63 -1.04
N GLN A 63 -9.72 9.62 -1.30
CA GLN A 63 -11.15 9.82 -1.45
C GLN A 63 -11.79 10.42 -0.19
N LYS A 64 -11.52 9.80 0.98
CA LYS A 64 -12.00 10.32 2.27
C LYS A 64 -11.46 11.71 2.59
N GLY A 65 -10.20 11.97 2.23
CA GLY A 65 -9.57 13.28 2.41
C GLY A 65 -10.24 14.36 1.56
N LEU A 66 -10.50 14.08 0.29
CA LEU A 66 -11.16 14.98 -0.64
C LEU A 66 -12.60 15.29 -0.19
N GLU A 67 -13.38 14.27 0.17
CA GLU A 67 -14.75 14.46 0.67
C GLU A 67 -14.78 15.32 1.91
N LYS A 68 -13.92 15.02 2.91
CA LYS A 68 -13.80 15.85 4.12
C LYS A 68 -13.38 17.28 3.79
N GLY A 69 -12.41 17.46 2.90
CA GLY A 69 -11.94 18.78 2.49
C GLY A 69 -13.01 19.61 1.81
N VAL A 70 -13.79 19.00 0.89
CA VAL A 70 -14.93 19.66 0.23
C VAL A 70 -16.00 20.07 1.24
N GLN A 71 -16.36 19.19 2.17
CA GLN A 71 -17.36 19.51 3.20
C GLN A 71 -16.88 20.62 4.14
N GLN A 72 -15.63 20.55 4.60
CA GLN A 72 -15.02 21.60 5.43
C GLN A 72 -14.99 22.95 4.69
N GLY A 73 -14.60 22.95 3.40
CA GLY A 73 -14.60 24.15 2.57
C GLY A 73 -15.99 24.76 2.41
N LYS A 74 -17.02 23.93 2.18
CA LYS A 74 -18.42 24.38 2.13
C LYS A 74 -18.87 25.03 3.45
N CYS A 75 -18.57 24.40 4.59
CA CYS A 75 -18.89 24.97 5.90
C CYS A 75 -18.17 26.30 6.13
N GLN A 76 -16.87 26.39 5.82
CA GLN A 76 -16.09 27.62 5.95
C GLN A 76 -16.64 28.75 5.07
N MET A 77 -17.06 28.44 3.85
CA MET A 77 -17.72 29.40 2.95
C MET A 77 -19.02 29.92 3.57
N ILE A 78 -19.88 29.04 4.08
CA ILE A 78 -21.15 29.41 4.73
C ILE A 78 -20.91 30.33 5.92
N LEU A 79 -19.95 29.99 6.79
CA LEU A 79 -19.57 30.81 7.94
C LEU A 79 -18.98 32.16 7.51
N GLY A 80 -18.19 32.19 6.43
CA GLY A 80 -17.70 33.43 5.81
C GLY A 80 -18.84 34.33 5.34
N MET A 81 -19.78 33.80 4.58
CA MET A 81 -20.95 34.55 4.08
C MET A 81 -21.82 35.05 5.23
N HIS A 82 -22.02 34.23 6.27
CA HIS A 82 -22.77 34.64 7.45
C HIS A 82 -22.10 35.80 8.20
N ARG A 83 -20.77 35.75 8.36
CA ARG A 83 -19.99 36.87 8.95
C ARG A 83 -20.06 38.15 8.14
N LEU A 84 -20.21 38.05 6.82
CA LEU A 84 -20.47 39.18 5.92
C LEU A 84 -21.95 39.63 5.93
N GLN A 85 -22.76 39.12 6.87
CA GLN A 85 -24.18 39.44 7.02
C GLN A 85 -25.02 39.13 5.78
N VAL A 86 -24.57 38.19 4.93
CA VAL A 86 -25.37 37.72 3.80
C VAL A 86 -26.61 37.02 4.33
N PRO A 87 -27.83 37.33 3.83
CA PRO A 87 -29.05 36.70 4.30
C PRO A 87 -29.01 35.18 4.16
N MET A 88 -29.47 34.45 5.19
CA MET A 88 -29.48 32.98 5.21
C MET A 88 -30.18 32.37 3.99
N LYS A 89 -31.26 32.98 3.50
CA LYS A 89 -31.97 32.53 2.29
C LYS A 89 -31.07 32.57 1.04
N THR A 90 -30.19 33.57 0.94
CA THR A 90 -29.23 33.71 -0.15
C THR A 90 -28.10 32.70 -0.01
N ILE A 91 -27.59 32.50 1.21
CA ILE A 91 -26.57 31.48 1.50
C ILE A 91 -27.10 30.10 1.13
N ALA A 92 -28.28 29.73 1.62
CA ALA A 92 -28.96 28.47 1.34
C ALA A 92 -29.08 28.21 -0.17
N LYS A 93 -29.52 29.22 -0.94
CA LYS A 93 -29.61 29.14 -2.40
C LYS A 93 -28.22 28.97 -3.06
N ALA A 94 -27.20 29.69 -2.59
CA ALA A 94 -25.84 29.64 -3.16
C ALA A 94 -25.09 28.35 -2.80
N SER A 95 -25.36 27.78 -1.62
CA SER A 95 -24.74 26.53 -1.16
C SER A 95 -25.52 25.28 -1.54
N GLU A 96 -26.67 25.43 -2.21
CA GLU A 96 -27.63 24.35 -2.52
C GLU A 96 -28.05 23.55 -1.27
N LEU A 97 -28.29 24.26 -0.17
CA LEU A 97 -28.72 23.70 1.11
C LEU A 97 -30.06 24.32 1.52
N THR A 98 -30.74 23.67 2.46
CA THR A 98 -31.89 24.24 3.16
C THR A 98 -31.47 25.32 4.15
N ILE A 99 -32.40 26.19 4.54
CA ILE A 99 -32.14 27.22 5.55
C ILE A 99 -31.81 26.55 6.90
N GLU A 100 -32.49 25.45 7.23
CA GLU A 100 -32.24 24.64 8.43
C GLU A 100 -30.82 24.06 8.46
N GLU A 101 -30.32 23.53 7.35
CA GLU A 101 -28.94 23.00 7.25
C GLU A 101 -27.91 24.11 7.42
N VAL A 102 -28.11 25.26 6.75
CA VAL A 102 -27.24 26.44 6.91
C VAL A 102 -27.24 26.92 8.35
N LYS A 103 -28.42 26.98 8.99
CA LYS A 103 -28.56 27.36 10.39
C LYS A 103 -27.81 26.39 11.30
N LYS A 104 -27.95 25.09 11.09
CA LYS A 104 -27.22 24.06 11.86
C LYS A 104 -25.70 24.21 11.73
N ILE A 105 -25.19 24.48 10.52
CA ILE A 105 -23.75 24.70 10.29
C ILE A 105 -23.26 25.94 11.05
N ILE A 106 -24.06 27.01 11.10
CA ILE A 106 -23.72 28.24 11.84
C ILE A 106 -23.77 28.02 13.35
N GLU A 107 -24.75 27.26 13.86
CA GLU A 107 -24.89 26.96 15.29
C GLU A 107 -23.84 25.98 15.82
N GLN A 108 -23.23 25.18 14.94
CA GLN A 108 -22.19 24.21 15.27
C GLN A 108 -20.77 24.79 15.20
N ALA A 109 -20.61 26.06 14.84
CA ALA A 109 -19.34 26.76 14.72
C ALA A 109 -19.03 27.63 15.95
#